data_AF-A0A9P8C3P4-F1
#
_entry.id   AF-A0A9P8C3P4-F1
#
_cell.length_a   1.000
_cell.length_b   1.000
_cell.length_c   1.000
_cell.angle_alpha   90.00
_cell.angle_beta   90.00
_cell.angle_gamma   90.00
#
_symmetry.space_group_name_H-M   'P 1'
#
loop_
_entity.id
_entity.type
_entity.pdbx_description
1 polymer ?
#
loop_
_entity_poly.entity_id
_entity_poly.type
_entity_poly.pdbx_seq_one_letter_code
_entity_poly.pdbx_strand_id
1 'polypeptide(L)'
;MVAIQKISSDDFNQFKRCKHENLLAIIEAYRFEGQIFAVTNYTATSLLHIIAIPLQLEEVFKGMKYLSQFGIAHKKLHSSKILFSSDGCAKIAHFDDCQSTELALARPLRIIALEMMQNGNSPTADEKLILKDPGRWSAEVSNFMDVASWATLKEIQNNKFLKYASPTVMIPFVEYARWETVESHYFRINSNE
;
A
#
# COMPACT_ATOMS: atom_id res chain seq x y z
N MET A 1 -15.48 13.44 -0.46
CA MET A 1 -15.89 12.39 -1.44
C MET A 1 -15.67 11.03 -0.79
N VAL A 2 -16.52 10.04 -1.10
CA VAL A 2 -16.45 8.68 -0.55
C VAL A 2 -16.31 7.67 -1.69
N ALA A 3 -15.79 6.49 -1.37
CA ALA A 3 -15.81 5.34 -2.27
C ALA A 3 -16.68 4.23 -1.65
N ILE A 4 -17.35 3.45 -2.51
CA ILE A 4 -18.14 2.29 -2.10
C ILE A 4 -17.47 1.05 -2.67
N GLN A 5 -17.12 0.11 -1.81
CA GLN A 5 -16.50 -1.15 -2.21
C GLN A 5 -17.23 -2.33 -1.58
N LYS A 6 -17.38 -3.41 -2.36
CA LYS A 6 -17.91 -4.68 -1.85
C LYS A 6 -16.84 -5.36 -0.99
N ILE A 7 -17.23 -5.87 0.17
CA ILE A 7 -16.34 -6.58 1.11
C ILE A 7 -16.97 -7.89 1.61
N SER A 8 -16.16 -8.82 2.11
CA SER A 8 -16.69 -10.04 2.75
C SER A 8 -17.08 -9.79 4.22
N SER A 9 -17.87 -10.71 4.79
CA SER A 9 -18.29 -10.63 6.20
C SER A 9 -17.12 -10.80 7.18
N ASP A 10 -16.14 -11.63 6.82
CA ASP A 10 -14.96 -11.88 7.66
C ASP A 10 -14.08 -10.62 7.73
N ASP A 11 -13.93 -9.94 6.61
CA ASP A 11 -13.15 -8.71 6.49
C ASP A 11 -13.78 -7.60 7.34
N PHE A 12 -15.10 -7.44 7.27
CA PHE A 12 -15.83 -6.43 8.04
C PHE A 12 -15.57 -6.53 9.55
N ASN A 13 -15.58 -7.75 10.10
CA ASN A 13 -15.36 -7.98 11.52
C ASN A 13 -13.94 -7.66 11.97
N GLN A 14 -12.94 -7.98 11.14
CA GLN A 14 -11.55 -7.57 11.40
C GLN A 14 -11.40 -6.05 11.29
N PHE A 15 -12.07 -5.44 10.32
CA PHE A 15 -11.99 -4.01 10.03
C PHE A 15 -12.50 -3.13 11.16
N LYS A 16 -13.63 -3.52 11.76
CA LYS A 16 -14.24 -2.75 12.85
C LYS A 16 -13.28 -2.54 14.03
N ARG A 17 -12.29 -3.43 14.19
CA ARG A 17 -11.31 -3.42 15.28
C ARG A 17 -10.08 -2.56 14.97
N CYS A 18 -9.82 -2.24 13.70
CA CYS A 18 -8.60 -1.56 13.27
C CYS A 18 -8.89 -0.11 12.88
N LYS A 19 -8.30 0.85 13.60
CA LYS A 19 -8.42 2.29 13.30
C LYS A 19 -7.06 2.97 13.38
N HIS A 20 -6.49 3.29 12.22
CA HIS A 20 -5.17 3.89 12.10
C HIS A 20 -5.08 4.76 10.84
N GLU A 21 -4.29 5.83 10.88
CA GLU A 21 -4.21 6.83 9.79
C GLU A 21 -3.67 6.24 8.48
N ASN A 22 -2.72 5.29 8.57
CA ASN A 22 -2.15 4.56 7.43
C ASN A 22 -2.92 3.29 7.04
N LEU A 23 -4.15 3.14 7.53
CA LEU A 23 -5.10 2.12 7.08
C LEU A 23 -6.28 2.83 6.40
N LEU A 24 -6.81 2.25 5.32
CA LEU A 24 -8.03 2.78 4.70
C LEU A 24 -9.18 2.65 5.72
N ALA A 25 -9.87 3.75 6.03
CA ALA A 25 -10.95 3.74 7.02
C ALA A 25 -12.28 3.36 6.36
N ILE A 26 -13.01 2.42 6.96
CA ILE A 26 -14.44 2.23 6.71
C ILE A 26 -15.21 3.21 7.60
N ILE A 27 -15.95 4.09 6.94
CA ILE A 27 -16.83 5.07 7.58
C ILE A 27 -18.10 4.34 8.04
N GLU A 28 -18.74 3.63 7.11
CA GLU A 28 -20.00 2.90 7.31
C GLU A 28 -20.04 1.64 6.45
N ALA A 29 -20.90 0.69 6.79
CA ALA A 29 -21.15 -0.49 5.97
C ALA A 29 -22.64 -0.80 5.89
N TYR A 30 -23.09 -1.18 4.70
CA TYR A 30 -24.48 -1.47 4.38
C TYR A 30 -24.60 -2.88 3.84
N ARG A 31 -25.70 -3.56 4.17
CA ARG A 31 -26.06 -4.83 3.55
C ARG A 31 -27.11 -4.57 2.48
N PHE A 32 -26.83 -4.96 1.25
CA PHE A 32 -27.75 -4.86 0.12
C PHE A 32 -27.67 -6.14 -0.70
N GLU A 33 -28.82 -6.76 -0.96
CA GLU A 33 -28.93 -8.04 -1.69
C GLU A 33 -27.98 -9.14 -1.18
N GLY A 34 -27.91 -9.29 0.15
CA GLY A 34 -27.03 -10.28 0.80
C GLY A 34 -25.54 -9.93 0.80
N GLN A 35 -25.12 -8.88 0.09
CA GLN A 35 -23.73 -8.43 -0.02
C GLN A 35 -23.45 -7.29 0.96
N ILE A 36 -22.21 -7.16 1.42
CA ILE A 36 -21.77 -6.05 2.28
C ILE A 36 -21.02 -5.03 1.44
N PHE A 37 -21.44 -3.78 1.53
CA PHE A 37 -20.82 -2.63 0.89
C PHE A 37 -20.26 -1.70 1.96
N ALA A 38 -18.96 -1.46 1.91
CA ALA A 38 -18.28 -0.53 2.79
C ALA A 38 -18.11 0.83 2.12
N VAL A 39 -18.52 1.87 2.83
CA VAL A 39 -18.26 3.27 2.49
C VAL A 39 -16.93 3.65 3.11
N THR A 40 -15.97 4.06 2.29
CA THR A 40 -14.63 4.47 2.72
C THR A 40 -14.33 5.90 2.30
N ASN A 41 -13.29 6.48 2.91
CA ASN A 41 -12.72 7.73 2.40
C ASN A 41 -12.24 7.51 0.96
N TYR A 42 -12.55 8.47 0.08
CA TYR A 42 -12.00 8.45 -1.27
C TYR A 42 -10.47 8.51 -1.22
N THR A 43 -9.83 7.70 -2.06
CA THR A 43 -8.39 7.74 -2.31
C THR A 43 -8.17 8.07 -3.78
N ALA A 44 -7.20 8.94 -4.06
CA ALA A 44 -7.00 9.51 -5.36
C ALA A 44 -6.33 8.53 -6.35
N THR A 45 -5.38 7.73 -5.86
CA THR A 45 -4.63 6.77 -6.68
C THR A 45 -3.98 5.68 -5.83
N SER A 46 -3.38 4.68 -6.46
CA SER A 46 -2.57 3.64 -5.80
C SER A 46 -1.07 3.84 -6.07
N LEU A 47 -0.21 3.27 -5.22
CA LEU A 47 1.24 3.30 -5.41
C LEU A 47 1.63 2.77 -6.79
N LEU A 48 0.95 1.73 -7.28
CA LEU A 48 1.21 1.18 -8.61
C LEU A 48 1.19 2.24 -9.73
N HIS A 49 0.30 3.24 -9.62
CA HIS A 49 0.16 4.30 -10.63
C HIS A 49 1.16 5.45 -10.45
N ILE A 50 1.81 5.59 -9.28
CA ILE A 50 2.82 6.64 -9.01
C ILE A 50 4.23 6.06 -8.79
N ILE A 51 4.43 4.81 -9.15
CA ILE A 51 5.57 3.97 -8.75
C ILE A 51 6.93 4.45 -9.28
N ALA A 52 6.93 5.36 -10.26
CA ALA A 52 8.13 5.98 -10.80
C ALA A 52 8.86 6.91 -9.81
N ILE A 53 8.29 7.14 -8.62
CA ILE A 53 8.86 7.98 -7.57
C ILE A 53 9.22 7.14 -6.35
N PRO A 54 10.44 7.29 -5.79
CA PRO A 54 10.79 6.64 -4.54
C PRO A 54 9.94 7.22 -3.40
N LEU A 55 8.85 6.52 -3.07
CA LEU A 55 8.16 6.66 -1.79
C LEU A 55 9.10 6.40 -0.62
N GLN A 56 8.73 7.00 0.50
CA GLN A 56 9.23 6.59 1.79
C GLN A 56 8.26 5.57 2.39
N LEU A 57 8.77 4.38 2.72
CA LEU A 57 7.96 3.26 3.16
C LEU A 57 7.48 3.39 4.62
N GLU A 58 7.77 4.51 5.30
CA GLU A 58 7.44 4.67 6.71
C GLU A 58 5.95 4.58 6.99
N GLU A 59 5.11 5.24 6.19
CA GLU A 59 3.66 5.20 6.38
C GLU A 59 3.10 3.79 6.21
N VAL A 60 3.60 3.05 5.22
CA VAL A 60 3.26 1.64 5.04
C VAL A 60 3.75 0.80 6.22
N PHE A 61 4.98 1.05 6.69
CA PHE A 61 5.54 0.40 7.87
C PHE A 61 4.71 0.65 9.13
N LYS A 62 4.26 1.89 9.36
CA LYS A 62 3.37 2.25 10.49
C LYS A 62 2.05 1.48 10.44
N GLY A 63 1.41 1.43 9.28
CA GLY A 63 0.19 0.65 9.07
C GLY A 63 0.38 -0.85 9.34
N MET A 64 1.46 -1.43 8.82
CA MET A 64 1.80 -2.84 9.07
C MET A 64 2.11 -3.11 10.56
N LYS A 65 2.86 -2.22 11.20
CA LYS A 65 3.19 -2.32 12.64
C LYS A 65 1.92 -2.24 13.49
N TYR A 66 0.99 -1.37 13.15
CA TYR A 66 -0.31 -1.31 13.83
C TYR A 66 -1.08 -2.63 13.70
N LEU A 67 -1.21 -3.18 12.48
CA LEU A 67 -1.86 -4.49 12.28
C LEU A 67 -1.22 -5.62 13.10
N SER A 68 0.11 -5.60 13.21
CA SER A 68 0.83 -6.62 13.99
C SER A 68 0.48 -6.63 15.48
N GLN A 69 0.06 -5.49 16.05
CA GLN A 69 -0.38 -5.40 17.45
C GLN A 69 -1.68 -6.20 17.72
N PHE A 70 -2.45 -6.45 16.67
CA PHE A 70 -3.66 -7.28 16.70
C PHE A 70 -3.41 -8.72 16.24
N GLY A 71 -2.14 -9.10 15.98
CA GLY A 71 -1.79 -10.40 15.42
C GLY A 71 -2.24 -10.56 13.98
N ILE A 72 -2.30 -9.48 13.20
CA ILE A 72 -2.77 -9.49 11.81
C ILE A 72 -1.62 -9.11 10.88
N ALA A 73 -1.47 -9.84 9.77
CA ALA A 73 -0.58 -9.45 8.68
C ALA A 73 -1.30 -9.49 7.33
N HIS A 74 -0.97 -8.52 6.48
CA HIS A 74 -1.43 -8.46 5.11
C HIS A 74 -0.51 -9.30 4.21
N LYS A 75 -0.83 -10.58 4.00
CA LYS A 75 0.10 -11.55 3.38
C LYS A 75 0.45 -11.24 1.92
N LYS A 76 -0.50 -10.66 1.17
CA LYS A 76 -0.32 -10.31 -0.24
C LYS A 76 -0.18 -8.79 -0.44
N LEU A 77 0.50 -8.09 0.45
CA LEU A 77 0.67 -6.64 0.32
C LEU A 77 1.66 -6.32 -0.82
N HIS A 78 1.21 -5.52 -1.78
CA HIS A 78 1.96 -4.99 -2.92
C HIS A 78 1.46 -3.58 -3.26
N SER A 79 2.11 -2.89 -4.20
CA SER A 79 1.86 -1.48 -4.54
C SER A 79 0.41 -1.14 -4.87
N SER A 80 -0.31 -1.99 -5.60
CA SER A 80 -1.72 -1.70 -5.93
C SER A 80 -2.64 -1.64 -4.70
N LYS A 81 -2.21 -2.17 -3.54
CA LYS A 81 -2.96 -2.17 -2.28
C LYS A 81 -2.55 -1.06 -1.32
N ILE A 82 -1.61 -0.22 -1.74
CA ILE A 82 -1.27 1.01 -1.05
C ILE A 82 -1.95 2.13 -1.82
N LEU A 83 -2.90 2.79 -1.18
CA LEU A 83 -3.66 3.90 -1.75
C LEU A 83 -3.18 5.22 -1.16
N PHE A 84 -3.38 6.31 -1.89
CA PHE A 84 -3.04 7.66 -1.45
C PHE A 84 -4.29 8.51 -1.31
N SER A 85 -4.41 9.20 -0.17
CA SER A 85 -5.32 10.34 -0.07
C SER A 85 -4.72 11.58 -0.75
N SER A 86 -5.57 12.57 -1.02
CA SER A 86 -5.19 13.82 -1.69
C SER A 86 -4.18 14.67 -0.92
N ASP A 87 -4.02 14.41 0.39
CA ASP A 87 -3.00 15.01 1.25
C ASP A 87 -1.63 14.31 1.18
N GLY A 88 -1.50 13.28 0.35
CA GLY A 88 -0.26 12.53 0.14
C GLY A 88 -0.04 11.38 1.13
N CYS A 89 -0.96 11.12 2.05
CA CYS A 89 -0.81 10.03 3.03
C CYS A 89 -1.06 8.66 2.40
N ALA A 90 -0.14 7.71 2.61
CA ALA A 90 -0.28 6.32 2.22
C ALA A 90 -1.20 5.54 3.17
N LYS A 91 -2.09 4.73 2.59
CA LYS A 91 -3.08 3.91 3.29
C LYS A 91 -3.05 2.49 2.76
N ILE A 92 -2.86 1.51 3.64
CA ILE A 92 -3.04 0.10 3.31
C ILE A 92 -4.53 -0.16 3.11
N ALA A 93 -4.88 -0.79 1.99
CA ALA A 93 -6.24 -1.19 1.62
C ALA A 93 -6.32 -2.72 1.44
N HIS A 94 -7.43 -3.23 0.91
CA HIS A 94 -7.62 -4.65 0.56
C HIS A 94 -7.34 -5.63 1.71
N PHE A 95 -7.95 -5.35 2.85
CA PHE A 95 -7.83 -6.15 4.07
C PHE A 95 -8.43 -7.55 3.95
N ASP A 96 -9.08 -7.87 2.84
CA ASP A 96 -9.50 -9.23 2.48
C ASP A 96 -8.31 -10.21 2.37
N ASP A 97 -7.10 -9.69 2.19
CA ASP A 97 -5.86 -10.48 2.24
C ASP A 97 -5.14 -10.45 3.61
N CYS A 98 -5.79 -9.89 4.64
CA CYS A 98 -5.29 -9.94 6.01
C CYS A 98 -5.61 -11.29 6.65
N GLN A 99 -4.63 -11.83 7.37
CA GLN A 99 -4.77 -13.09 8.09
C GLN A 99 -4.13 -13.00 9.47
N SER A 100 -4.62 -13.82 10.39
CA SER A 100 -3.96 -14.03 11.67
C SER A 100 -2.51 -14.48 11.46
N THR A 101 -1.61 -13.91 12.24
CA THR A 101 -0.19 -14.24 12.25
C THR A 101 0.38 -14.15 13.65
N GLU A 102 1.30 -15.07 13.95
CA GLU A 102 2.13 -15.00 15.14
C GLU A 102 3.38 -14.12 14.90
N LEU A 103 3.76 -13.93 13.64
CA LEU A 103 5.02 -13.28 13.26
C LEU A 103 4.82 -12.27 12.13
N ALA A 104 4.95 -10.99 12.47
CA ALA A 104 4.86 -9.90 11.49
C ALA A 104 6.22 -9.66 10.80
N LEU A 105 6.39 -10.30 9.64
CA LEU A 105 7.58 -10.17 8.80
C LEU A 105 7.62 -8.83 8.05
N ALA A 106 8.83 -8.30 7.84
CA ALA A 106 9.09 -7.11 7.03
C ALA A 106 9.10 -7.41 5.51
N ARG A 107 9.04 -8.68 5.11
CA ARG A 107 9.08 -9.12 3.71
C ARG A 107 8.13 -8.36 2.77
N PRO A 108 6.89 -8.02 3.14
CA PRO A 108 6.03 -7.24 2.25
C PRO A 108 6.57 -5.85 1.93
N LEU A 109 7.26 -5.19 2.88
CA LEU A 109 7.91 -3.89 2.61
C LEU A 109 9.03 -4.03 1.58
N ARG A 110 9.79 -5.13 1.62
CA ARG A 110 10.79 -5.45 0.60
C ARG A 110 10.17 -5.57 -0.79
N ILE A 111 9.00 -6.22 -0.90
CA ILE A 111 8.30 -6.40 -2.17
C ILE A 111 7.89 -5.03 -2.73
N ILE A 112 7.29 -4.19 -1.90
CA ILE A 112 6.89 -2.83 -2.30
C ILE A 112 8.11 -2.00 -2.74
N ALA A 113 9.20 -2.05 -1.96
CA ALA A 113 10.44 -1.36 -2.31
C ALA A 113 10.97 -1.81 -3.68
N LEU A 114 10.93 -3.12 -3.94
CA LEU A 114 11.38 -3.70 -5.19
C LEU A 114 10.51 -3.27 -6.37
N GLU A 115 9.19 -3.29 -6.21
CA GLU A 115 8.25 -2.79 -7.23
C GLU A 115 8.55 -1.32 -7.56
N MET A 116 8.80 -0.48 -6.56
CA MET A 116 9.20 0.92 -6.78
C MET A 116 10.52 1.06 -7.52
N MET A 117 11.54 0.28 -7.13
CA MET A 117 12.84 0.29 -7.80
C MET A 117 12.79 -0.27 -9.23
N GLN A 118 11.73 -1.01 -9.56
CA GLN A 118 11.54 -1.66 -10.86
C GLN A 118 10.34 -1.09 -11.64
N ASN A 119 9.89 0.13 -11.33
CA ASN A 119 8.80 0.84 -12.02
C ASN A 119 7.49 0.03 -12.09
N GLY A 120 7.09 -0.57 -10.97
CA GLY A 120 5.84 -1.32 -10.82
C GLY A 120 5.89 -2.77 -11.27
N ASN A 121 7.03 -3.23 -11.77
CA ASN A 121 7.21 -4.64 -12.09
C ASN A 121 7.34 -5.44 -10.79
N SER A 122 6.28 -6.18 -10.46
CA SER A 122 6.30 -7.13 -9.35
C SER A 122 7.09 -8.38 -9.76
N PRO A 123 8.02 -8.87 -8.93
CA PRO A 123 8.64 -10.17 -9.16
C PRO A 123 7.57 -11.26 -9.12
N THR A 124 7.56 -12.13 -10.13
CA THR A 124 6.64 -13.27 -10.15
C THR A 124 6.94 -14.25 -9.01
N ALA A 125 5.99 -15.09 -8.64
CA ALA A 125 6.14 -16.02 -7.50
C ALA A 125 7.36 -16.95 -7.60
N ASP A 126 7.82 -17.23 -8.83
CA ASP A 126 8.97 -18.08 -9.13
C ASP A 126 10.30 -17.30 -9.29
N GLU A 127 10.25 -15.97 -9.35
CA GLU A 127 11.44 -15.14 -9.45
C GLU A 127 12.04 -14.87 -8.07
N LYS A 128 13.37 -15.03 -7.96
CA LYS A 128 14.09 -14.54 -6.80
C LYS A 128 13.87 -13.02 -6.70
N LEU A 129 13.57 -12.54 -5.49
CA LEU A 129 13.40 -11.12 -5.15
C LEU A 129 14.73 -10.34 -5.27
N ILE A 130 15.34 -10.34 -6.46
CA ILE A 130 16.65 -9.76 -6.75
C ILE A 130 16.45 -8.43 -7.45
N LEU A 131 17.19 -7.43 -6.98
CA LEU A 131 17.25 -6.12 -7.60
C LEU A 131 18.05 -6.22 -8.90
N LYS A 132 17.45 -5.83 -10.04
CA LYS A 132 18.05 -5.97 -11.37
C LYS A 132 19.31 -5.11 -11.56
N ASP A 133 19.34 -3.92 -10.96
CA ASP A 133 20.46 -2.99 -11.04
C ASP A 133 20.82 -2.48 -9.64
N PRO A 134 21.54 -3.29 -8.83
CA PRO A 134 21.85 -2.93 -7.45
C PRO A 134 22.83 -1.77 -7.34
N GLY A 135 23.67 -1.53 -8.35
CA GLY A 135 24.67 -0.44 -8.35
C GLY A 135 24.07 0.96 -8.45
N ARG A 136 22.80 1.07 -8.87
CA ARG A 136 22.07 2.34 -8.96
C ARG A 136 21.54 2.85 -7.62
N TRP A 137 21.53 2.02 -6.56
CA TRP A 137 20.89 2.34 -5.29
C TRP A 137 21.90 2.56 -4.18
N SER A 138 21.52 3.31 -3.14
CA SER A 138 22.39 3.61 -2.02
C SER A 138 22.63 2.38 -1.14
N ALA A 139 23.71 2.39 -0.35
CA ALA A 139 24.00 1.33 0.60
C ALA A 139 22.87 1.12 1.64
N GLU A 140 22.17 2.19 2.01
CA GLU A 140 21.00 2.12 2.90
C GLU A 140 19.87 1.31 2.29
N VAL A 141 19.61 1.50 0.99
CA VAL A 141 18.61 0.72 0.25
C VAL A 141 19.02 -0.74 0.19
N SER A 142 20.26 -1.05 -0.19
CA SER A 142 20.74 -2.43 -0.24
C SER A 142 20.65 -3.13 1.12
N ASN A 143 21.07 -2.44 2.18
CA ASN A 143 20.97 -2.95 3.55
C ASN A 143 19.51 -3.18 3.97
N PHE A 144 18.60 -2.26 3.62
CA PHE A 144 17.18 -2.46 3.86
C PHE A 144 16.63 -3.68 3.11
N MET A 145 16.95 -3.84 1.83
CA MET A 145 16.49 -4.97 1.01
C MET A 145 16.96 -6.32 1.55
N ASP A 146 18.18 -6.38 2.09
CA ASP A 146 18.73 -7.57 2.74
C ASP A 146 18.03 -7.85 4.08
N VAL A 147 18.01 -6.89 5.00
CA VAL A 147 17.42 -7.07 6.34
C VAL A 147 15.93 -7.40 6.25
N ALA A 148 15.17 -6.72 5.38
CA ALA A 148 13.75 -6.95 5.19
C ALA A 148 13.41 -8.35 4.62
N SER A 149 14.40 -9.11 4.16
CA SER A 149 14.20 -10.47 3.65
C SER A 149 13.88 -11.50 4.74
N TRP A 150 14.38 -11.28 5.97
CA TRP A 150 14.27 -12.22 7.08
C TRP A 150 13.77 -11.56 8.37
N ALA A 151 13.92 -10.23 8.52
CA ALA A 151 13.57 -9.53 9.74
C ALA A 151 12.05 -9.38 9.95
N THR A 152 11.68 -9.21 11.21
CA THR A 152 10.36 -8.77 11.66
C THR A 152 10.20 -7.26 11.54
N LEU A 153 8.96 -6.77 11.60
CA LEU A 153 8.68 -5.33 11.69
C LEU A 153 9.31 -4.68 12.93
N LYS A 154 9.48 -5.43 14.02
CA LYS A 154 10.12 -4.93 15.24
C LYS A 154 11.62 -4.71 15.04
N GLU A 155 12.29 -5.64 14.37
CA GLU A 155 13.74 -5.59 14.15
C GLU A 155 14.13 -4.50 13.14
N ILE A 156 13.32 -4.28 12.11
CA ILE A 156 13.64 -3.29 11.06
C ILE A 156 13.28 -1.85 11.41
N GLN A 157 12.59 -1.60 12.53
CA GLN A 157 12.02 -0.27 12.86
C GLN A 157 13.03 0.88 12.89
N ASN A 158 14.30 0.60 13.15
CA ASN A 158 15.37 1.59 13.23
C ASN A 158 16.18 1.71 11.93
N ASN A 159 15.75 1.07 10.85
CA ASN A 159 16.44 1.12 9.58
C ASN A 159 16.42 2.55 9.01
N LYS A 160 17.59 3.04 8.57
CA LYS A 160 17.73 4.42 8.05
C LYS A 160 16.85 4.70 6.83
N PHE A 161 16.54 3.68 6.04
CA PHE A 161 15.67 3.79 4.87
C PHE A 161 14.20 4.05 5.22
N LEU A 162 13.78 3.73 6.46
CA LEU A 162 12.43 3.98 6.96
C LEU A 162 12.28 5.35 7.64
N LYS A 163 13.29 6.23 7.56
CA LYS A 163 13.24 7.54 8.23
C LYS A 163 12.35 8.54 7.48
N TYR A 164 11.68 9.36 8.28
CA TYR A 164 10.55 10.23 7.91
C TYR A 164 10.88 11.40 7.01
N ALA A 165 10.03 11.56 6.00
CA ALA A 165 9.71 12.82 5.35
C ALA A 165 8.20 13.01 5.35
N SER A 166 7.83 14.28 5.24
CA SER A 166 6.44 14.71 5.23
C SER A 166 5.66 14.02 4.08
N PRO A 167 4.46 13.47 4.34
CA PRO A 167 3.56 12.95 3.32
C PRO A 167 3.27 13.96 2.19
N THR A 168 3.42 15.25 2.47
CA THR A 168 3.23 16.33 1.49
C THR A 168 4.15 16.22 0.27
N VAL A 169 5.28 15.52 0.36
CA VAL A 169 6.16 15.26 -0.80
C VAL A 169 5.44 14.43 -1.87
N MET A 170 4.40 13.67 -1.49
CA MET A 170 3.64 12.85 -2.42
C MET A 170 2.51 13.58 -3.15
N ILE A 171 2.09 14.74 -2.66
CA ILE A 171 0.95 15.49 -3.22
C ILE A 171 1.11 15.76 -4.73
N PRO A 172 2.26 16.24 -5.25
CA PRO A 172 2.39 16.49 -6.69
C PRO A 172 2.20 15.25 -7.55
N PHE A 173 2.67 14.09 -7.07
CA PHE A 173 2.57 12.83 -7.79
C PHE A 173 1.17 12.23 -7.74
N VAL A 174 0.50 12.39 -6.59
CA VAL A 174 -0.91 12.03 -6.43
C VAL A 174 -1.78 12.86 -7.37
N GLU A 175 -1.56 14.18 -7.44
CA GLU A 175 -2.29 15.04 -8.36
C GLU A 175 -2.01 14.70 -9.83
N TYR A 176 -0.75 14.45 -10.19
CA TYR A 176 -0.38 14.04 -11.56
C TYR A 176 -1.12 12.77 -11.99
N ALA A 177 -1.06 11.70 -11.19
CA ALA A 177 -1.74 10.45 -11.52
C ALA A 177 -3.27 10.58 -11.55
N ARG A 178 -3.84 11.45 -10.70
CA ARG A 178 -5.26 11.77 -10.72
C ARG A 178 -5.66 12.42 -12.03
N TRP A 179 -4.87 13.37 -12.53
CA TRP A 179 -5.11 14.04 -13.81
C TRP A 179 -5.02 13.08 -15.00
N GLU A 180 -3.97 12.25 -15.07
CA GLU A 180 -3.86 11.25 -16.14
C GLU A 180 -5.06 10.30 -16.18
N THR A 181 -5.55 9.89 -15.01
CA THR A 181 -6.74 9.03 -14.91
C THR A 181 -7.97 9.73 -15.50
N VAL A 182 -8.21 10.99 -15.12
CA VAL A 182 -9.34 11.79 -15.63
C VAL A 182 -9.25 11.97 -17.15
N GLU A 183 -8.08 12.33 -17.68
CA GLU A 183 -7.88 12.49 -19.11
C GLU A 183 -8.12 11.18 -19.87
N SER A 184 -7.58 10.07 -19.39
CA SER A 184 -7.77 8.76 -20.04
C SER A 184 -9.25 8.34 -20.13
N HIS A 185 -10.06 8.69 -19.12
CA HIS A 185 -11.49 8.45 -19.13
C HIS A 185 -12.23 9.41 -20.08
N TYR A 186 -11.84 10.69 -20.12
CA TYR A 186 -12.42 11.67 -21.04
C TYR A 186 -12.19 11.27 -22.51
N PHE A 187 -10.96 10.88 -22.86
CA PHE A 187 -10.65 10.42 -24.21
C PHE A 187 -11.38 9.13 -24.59
N ARG A 188 -11.55 8.17 -23.66
CA ARG A 188 -12.32 6.94 -23.90
C ARG A 188 -13.80 7.16 -24.17
N ILE A 189 -14.40 8.17 -23.55
CA ILE A 189 -15.81 8.52 -23.78
C ILE A 189 -15.97 9.13 -25.16
N ASN A 190 -15.06 10.05 -25.54
CA ASN A 190 -15.13 10.76 -26.83
C ASN A 190 -14.62 9.95 -28.03
N SER A 191 -13.95 8.81 -27.82
CA SER A 191 -13.51 7.90 -28.89
C SER A 191 -14.53 6.81 -29.24
N ASN A 192 -15.64 6.74 -28.49
CA ASN A 192 -16.76 5.81 -28.72
C ASN A 192 -18.00 6.53 -29.28
N GLU A 193 -17.86 7.80 -29.68
CA GLU A 193 -18.80 8.57 -30.52
C GLU A 193 -18.31 8.61 -31.97
#